data_AF-A0A9P0GZU6-F1
#
_entry.id   AF-A0A9P0GZU6-F1
#
_cell.length_a   1.000
_cell.length_b   1.000
_cell.length_c   1.000
_cell.angle_alpha   90.00
_cell.angle_beta   90.00
_cell.angle_gamma   90.00
#
_symmetry.space_group_name_H-M   'P 1'
#
loop_
_entity.id
_entity.type
_entity.pdbx_description
1 polymer ?
#
loop_
_entity_poly.entity_id
_entity_poly.type
_entity_poly.pdbx_seq_one_letter_code
_entity_poly.pdbx_strand_id
1 'polypeptide(L)'
;MEDRLNSVRKYFKKKSNDSEFVQRFGGVPQIGFRISFCESTKELKVKVIGARQLPTDYGSVKPQGYLVKVTFYPSKQKFETKTAKDSWPTINEEFSCILLPVKKIDDFFKGQFISFTVYAALGKEEEEQRQKEKPKSILKRYFSFSDGEEIISLRNNSFRRSGSQRRSSYNNSLSNRRTVGAVTYNLDRKLFTQKLRTGEISTPDIWRNITEITSGIQTQPRDGPKGSIELTLQYGVSEDGTNDVVEVTVTKFRCSLQTNATS
;
A
#
# COMPACT_ATOMS: atom_id res chain seq x y z
N MET A 1 -13.27 -50.94 -11.34
CA MET A 1 -12.10 -50.03 -11.50
C MET A 1 -12.54 -48.61 -11.90
N GLU A 2 -13.84 -48.34 -12.05
CA GLU A 2 -14.38 -47.05 -12.49
C GLU A 2 -14.66 -46.06 -11.34
N ASP A 3 -14.89 -46.54 -10.11
CA ASP A 3 -15.17 -45.66 -8.97
C ASP A 3 -13.97 -44.81 -8.51
N ARG A 4 -12.74 -45.29 -8.73
CA ARG A 4 -11.53 -44.53 -8.41
C ARG A 4 -11.28 -43.37 -9.38
N LEU A 5 -11.75 -43.47 -10.63
CA LEU A 5 -11.62 -42.39 -11.62
C LEU A 5 -12.61 -41.24 -11.37
N ASN A 6 -13.77 -41.54 -10.76
CA ASN A 6 -14.77 -40.52 -10.41
C ASN A 6 -14.37 -39.64 -9.23
N SER A 7 -13.60 -40.16 -8.27
CA SER A 7 -13.06 -39.35 -7.15
C SER A 7 -11.98 -38.37 -7.60
N VAL A 8 -11.15 -38.73 -8.59
CA VAL A 8 -10.13 -37.83 -9.14
C VAL A 8 -10.78 -36.69 -9.94
N ARG A 9 -11.82 -36.97 -10.74
CA ARG A 9 -12.60 -35.93 -11.44
C ARG A 9 -13.28 -34.93 -10.49
N LYS A 10 -13.79 -35.39 -9.34
CA LYS A 10 -14.36 -34.51 -8.31
C LYS A 10 -13.30 -33.61 -7.65
N TYR A 11 -12.06 -34.08 -7.52
CA TYR A 11 -10.95 -33.26 -7.02
C TYR A 11 -10.54 -32.15 -7.99
N PHE A 12 -10.55 -32.41 -9.30
CA PHE A 12 -10.27 -31.39 -10.31
C PHE A 12 -11.43 -30.41 -10.55
N LYS A 13 -12.68 -30.80 -10.30
CA LYS A 13 -13.85 -29.89 -10.34
C LYS A 13 -13.97 -28.99 -9.11
N LYS A 14 -13.36 -29.33 -7.97
CA LYS A 14 -13.42 -28.47 -6.77
C LYS A 14 -12.54 -27.22 -6.89
N LYS A 15 -11.58 -27.20 -7.84
CA LYS A 15 -10.72 -26.04 -8.12
C LYS A 15 -11.36 -24.98 -9.02
N SER A 16 -12.57 -25.22 -9.55
CA SER A 16 -13.31 -24.26 -10.37
C SER A 16 -14.43 -23.53 -9.63
N ASN A 17 -14.57 -23.72 -8.30
CA ASN A 17 -15.60 -23.01 -7.53
C ASN A 17 -15.06 -21.78 -6.78
N ASP A 18 -13.75 -21.53 -6.80
CA ASP A 18 -13.20 -20.23 -6.38
C ASP A 18 -13.62 -19.11 -7.35
N SER A 19 -13.98 -19.44 -8.61
CA SER A 19 -14.49 -18.45 -9.57
C SER A 19 -15.94 -18.01 -9.32
N GLU A 20 -16.73 -18.74 -8.53
CA GLU A 20 -18.11 -18.35 -8.21
C GLU A 20 -18.18 -17.35 -7.04
N PHE A 21 -17.21 -17.38 -6.11
CA PHE A 21 -17.12 -16.38 -5.04
C PHE A 21 -16.61 -15.02 -5.53
N VAL A 22 -15.78 -15.02 -6.57
CA VAL A 22 -15.23 -13.81 -7.24
C VAL A 22 -16.30 -13.10 -8.09
N GLN A 23 -17.48 -13.68 -8.29
CA GLN A 23 -18.52 -13.06 -9.12
C GLN A 23 -19.42 -12.08 -8.37
N ARG A 24 -19.39 -12.05 -7.03
CA ARG A 24 -20.22 -11.14 -6.20
C ARG A 24 -19.50 -9.89 -5.70
N PHE A 25 -18.18 -9.83 -5.83
CA PHE A 25 -17.35 -8.67 -5.46
C PHE A 25 -16.34 -8.48 -6.59
N GLY A 26 -16.05 -7.22 -6.97
CA GLY A 26 -15.29 -6.86 -8.17
C GLY A 26 -14.04 -7.71 -8.43
N GLY A 27 -13.68 -7.87 -9.71
CA GLY A 27 -12.62 -8.79 -10.16
C GLY A 27 -11.24 -8.57 -9.50
N VAL A 28 -10.31 -9.49 -9.77
CA VAL A 28 -8.98 -9.49 -9.15
C VAL A 28 -8.19 -8.23 -9.53
N PRO A 29 -7.71 -7.42 -8.56
CA PRO A 29 -6.93 -6.22 -8.85
C PRO A 29 -5.71 -6.52 -9.71
N GLN A 30 -5.47 -5.69 -10.73
CA GLN A 30 -4.38 -5.90 -11.69
C GLN A 30 -3.66 -4.60 -12.02
N ILE A 31 -2.37 -4.73 -12.33
CA ILE A 31 -1.52 -3.64 -12.81
C ILE A 31 -1.04 -3.94 -14.23
N GLY A 32 -1.11 -2.93 -15.09
CA GLY A 32 -0.61 -2.93 -16.46
C GLY A 32 0.72 -2.20 -16.56
N PHE A 33 1.73 -2.82 -17.16
CA PHE A 33 3.02 -2.19 -17.40
C PHE A 33 3.70 -2.70 -18.68
N ARG A 34 4.65 -1.92 -19.17
CA ARG A 34 5.53 -2.27 -20.29
C ARG A 34 6.97 -1.91 -19.93
N ILE A 35 7.92 -2.74 -20.32
CA ILE A 35 9.34 -2.53 -20.05
C ILE A 35 10.07 -2.44 -21.38
N SER A 36 10.91 -1.42 -21.52
CA SER A 36 11.77 -1.23 -22.68
C SER A 36 13.23 -1.11 -22.25
N PHE A 37 14.15 -1.57 -23.09
CA PHE A 37 15.57 -1.50 -22.84
C PHE A 37 16.30 -1.02 -24.10
N CYS A 38 17.12 0.00 -23.94
CA CYS A 38 17.99 0.51 -24.98
C CYS A 38 19.42 0.04 -24.73
N GLU A 39 19.96 -0.76 -25.65
CA GLU A 39 21.28 -1.37 -25.49
C GLU A 39 22.42 -0.35 -25.56
N SER A 40 22.28 0.70 -26.38
CA SER A 40 23.31 1.72 -26.58
C SER A 40 23.47 2.64 -25.37
N THR A 41 22.36 3.06 -24.75
CA THR A 41 22.36 3.92 -23.56
C THR A 41 22.35 3.13 -22.26
N LYS A 42 22.14 1.81 -22.32
CA LYS A 42 21.93 0.91 -21.16
C LYS A 42 20.76 1.37 -20.29
N GLU A 43 19.81 2.07 -20.88
CA GLU A 43 18.66 2.63 -20.19
C GLU A 43 17.53 1.60 -20.19
N LEU A 44 17.05 1.26 -19.00
CA LEU A 44 15.85 0.48 -18.78
C LEU A 44 14.71 1.43 -18.45
N LYS A 45 13.63 1.35 -19.22
CA LYS A 45 12.41 2.15 -19.06
C LYS A 45 11.26 1.27 -18.65
N VAL A 46 10.46 1.76 -17.71
CA VAL A 46 9.26 1.10 -17.22
C VAL A 46 8.11 2.07 -17.36
N LYS A 47 7.16 1.72 -18.22
CA LYS A 47 5.91 2.44 -18.37
C LYS A 47 4.83 1.76 -17.55
N VAL A 48 4.27 2.47 -16.57
CA VAL A 48 3.06 2.05 -15.87
C VAL A 48 1.86 2.47 -16.73
N ILE A 49 1.19 1.49 -17.34
CA ILE A 49 0.04 1.73 -18.23
C ILE A 49 -1.15 2.20 -17.40
N GLY A 50 -1.44 1.46 -16.32
CA GLY A 50 -2.57 1.73 -15.45
C GLY A 50 -2.84 0.57 -14.50
N ALA A 51 -3.98 0.63 -13.84
CA ALA A 51 -4.46 -0.44 -12.99
C ALA A 51 -5.95 -0.66 -13.21
N ARG A 52 -6.45 -1.84 -12.84
CA ARG A 52 -7.87 -2.18 -12.99
C ARG A 52 -8.35 -3.00 -11.82
N GLN A 53 -9.67 -2.92 -11.59
CA GLN A 53 -10.36 -3.66 -10.54
C GLN A 53 -9.79 -3.39 -9.14
N LEU A 54 -9.38 -2.13 -8.88
CA LEU A 54 -8.86 -1.74 -7.57
C LEU A 54 -9.99 -1.63 -6.52
N PRO A 55 -9.72 -1.93 -5.23
CA PRO A 55 -10.75 -1.94 -4.17
C PRO A 55 -11.36 -0.55 -3.90
N THR A 56 -12.64 -0.39 -4.20
CA THR A 56 -13.36 0.89 -4.08
C THR A 56 -13.66 1.35 -2.66
N ASP A 57 -13.43 0.49 -1.68
CA ASP A 57 -13.79 0.71 -0.30
C ASP A 57 -12.84 -0.04 0.64
N TYR A 58 -12.60 0.57 1.79
CA TYR A 58 -11.80 0.02 2.87
C TYR A 58 -12.62 0.07 4.16
N GLY A 59 -13.76 -0.63 4.15
CA GLY A 59 -14.76 -0.61 5.22
C GLY A 59 -15.61 0.67 5.15
N SER A 60 -15.38 1.61 6.07
CA SER A 60 -16.14 2.87 6.12
C SER A 60 -15.46 4.03 5.37
N VAL A 61 -14.30 3.78 4.77
CA VAL A 61 -13.49 4.82 4.11
C VAL A 61 -13.35 4.47 2.63
N LYS A 62 -13.63 5.45 1.75
CA LYS A 62 -13.38 5.33 0.31
C LYS A 62 -12.00 5.88 -0.03
N PRO A 63 -11.27 5.26 -0.97
CA PRO A 63 -10.02 5.81 -1.47
C PRO A 63 -10.30 7.04 -2.34
N GLN A 64 -9.49 8.08 -2.17
CA GLN A 64 -9.52 9.27 -3.02
C GLN A 64 -8.83 9.05 -4.36
N GLY A 65 -7.92 8.08 -4.39
CA GLY A 65 -7.20 7.68 -5.59
C GLY A 65 -6.14 6.65 -5.27
N TYR A 66 -5.38 6.29 -6.30
CA TYR A 66 -4.36 5.27 -6.24
C TYR A 66 -3.07 5.78 -6.84
N LEU A 67 -1.98 5.25 -6.32
CA LEU A 67 -0.64 5.52 -6.82
C LEU A 67 0.14 4.22 -6.87
N VAL A 68 1.10 4.15 -7.79
CA VAL A 68 1.98 3.01 -7.97
C VAL A 68 3.39 3.42 -7.63
N LYS A 69 4.01 2.68 -6.72
CA LYS A 69 5.43 2.78 -6.44
C LYS A 69 6.19 1.74 -7.26
N VAL A 70 7.13 2.20 -8.08
CA VAL A 70 8.00 1.36 -8.90
C VAL A 70 9.38 1.31 -8.24
N THR A 71 9.85 0.12 -7.88
CA THR A 71 11.16 -0.07 -7.25
C THR A 71 12.02 -0.98 -8.11
N PHE A 72 13.19 -0.49 -8.52
CA PHE A 72 14.17 -1.24 -9.28
C PHE A 72 15.15 -1.94 -8.34
N TYR A 73 15.41 -3.22 -8.58
CA TYR A 73 16.40 -4.01 -7.83
C TYR A 73 17.48 -4.54 -8.79
N PRO A 74 18.75 -4.59 -8.34
CA PRO A 74 19.24 -4.38 -6.96
C PRO A 74 19.52 -2.92 -6.57
N SER A 75 19.39 -1.95 -7.48
CA SER A 75 19.71 -0.53 -7.22
C SER A 75 18.89 0.13 -6.11
N LYS A 76 17.73 -0.46 -5.76
CA LYS A 76 16.74 0.06 -4.80
C LYS A 76 16.23 1.46 -5.17
N GLN A 77 16.34 1.85 -6.44
CA GLN A 77 15.82 3.12 -6.94
C GLN A 77 14.29 3.06 -6.93
N LYS A 78 13.66 4.10 -6.39
CA LYS A 78 12.21 4.17 -6.15
C LYS A 78 11.62 5.36 -6.87
N PHE A 79 10.51 5.11 -7.55
CA PHE A 79 9.69 6.12 -8.19
C PHE A 79 8.24 5.94 -7.76
N GLU A 80 7.47 7.02 -7.84
CA GLU A 80 6.06 7.04 -7.47
C GLU A 80 5.31 7.76 -8.58
N THR A 81 4.20 7.16 -9.03
CA THR A 81 3.31 7.83 -9.98
C THR A 81 2.51 8.93 -9.29
N LYS A 82 1.91 9.82 -10.08
CA LYS A 82 0.87 10.70 -9.54
C LYS A 82 -0.32 9.87 -9.06
N THR A 83 -1.06 10.45 -8.12
CA THR A 83 -2.32 9.87 -7.65
C THR A 83 -3.36 9.98 -8.76
N ALA A 84 -3.82 8.84 -9.26
CA ALA A 84 -4.90 8.77 -10.23
C ALA A 84 -6.22 8.45 -9.51
N LYS A 85 -7.29 9.15 -9.90
CA LYS A 85 -8.64 8.87 -9.42
C LYS A 85 -9.18 7.63 -10.16
N ASP A 86 -10.27 7.06 -9.63
CA ASP A 86 -10.96 5.88 -10.15
C ASP A 86 -10.30 4.53 -9.81
N SER A 87 -11.10 3.47 -9.83
CA SER A 87 -10.65 2.09 -9.60
C SER A 87 -9.99 1.46 -10.83
N TRP A 88 -10.07 2.14 -11.99
CA TRP A 88 -9.52 1.72 -13.28
C TRP A 88 -8.64 2.84 -13.89
N PRO A 89 -7.63 3.33 -13.17
CA PRO A 89 -6.87 4.49 -13.60
C PRO A 89 -5.98 4.16 -14.81
N THR A 90 -5.96 5.07 -15.78
CA THR A 90 -4.93 5.11 -16.82
C THR A 90 -3.84 6.06 -16.36
N ILE A 91 -2.65 5.53 -16.11
CA ILE A 91 -1.53 6.30 -15.52
C ILE A 91 -0.59 6.79 -16.63
N ASN A 92 -0.14 5.88 -17.50
CA ASN A 92 0.77 6.16 -18.61
C ASN A 92 2.07 6.90 -18.25
N GLU A 93 2.57 6.75 -17.03
CA GLU A 93 3.83 7.34 -16.59
C GLU A 93 5.01 6.42 -16.87
N GLU A 94 6.15 6.99 -17.24
CA GLU A 94 7.37 6.26 -17.57
C GLU A 94 8.52 6.67 -16.63
N PHE A 95 9.24 5.66 -16.15
CA PHE A 95 10.39 5.80 -15.28
C PHE A 95 11.59 5.12 -15.92
N SER A 96 12.77 5.75 -15.85
CA SER A 96 13.99 5.16 -16.39
C SER A 96 15.08 5.02 -15.35
N CYS A 97 15.91 3.99 -15.53
CA CYS A 97 17.13 3.78 -14.77
C CYS A 97 18.24 3.31 -15.71
N ILE A 98 19.48 3.69 -15.40
CA ILE A 98 20.64 3.23 -16.15
C ILE A 98 21.15 1.95 -15.48
N LEU A 99 21.27 0.87 -16.26
CA LEU A 99 21.81 -0.40 -15.78
C LEU A 99 23.34 -0.33 -15.70
N LEU A 100 23.90 -1.01 -14.70
CA LEU A 100 25.35 -1.10 -14.55
C LEU A 100 25.97 -1.81 -15.77
N PRO A 101 27.15 -1.37 -16.24
CA PRO A 101 27.83 -2.03 -17.35
C PRO A 101 28.16 -3.49 -17.00
N VAL A 102 27.82 -4.41 -17.90
CA VAL A 102 28.21 -5.82 -17.81
C VAL A 102 29.00 -6.25 -19.04
N LYS A 103 29.80 -7.32 -18.87
CA LYS A 103 30.68 -7.86 -19.91
C LYS A 103 29.92 -8.56 -21.05
N LYS A 104 28.76 -9.14 -20.75
CA LYS A 104 27.89 -9.81 -21.73
C LYS A 104 26.50 -9.19 -21.70
N ILE A 105 25.90 -9.05 -22.87
CA ILE A 105 24.57 -8.46 -23.03
C ILE A 105 23.50 -9.27 -22.30
N ASP A 106 23.62 -10.61 -22.30
CA ASP A 106 22.69 -11.49 -21.58
C ASP A 106 22.76 -11.35 -20.05
N ASP A 107 23.81 -10.72 -19.53
CA ASP A 107 23.99 -10.52 -18.10
C ASP A 107 23.29 -9.25 -17.58
N PHE A 108 22.80 -8.36 -18.45
CA PHE A 108 22.17 -7.09 -18.03
C PHE A 108 20.95 -7.33 -17.14
N PHE A 109 20.20 -8.41 -17.38
CA PHE A 109 18.95 -8.69 -16.66
C PHE A 109 19.13 -9.67 -15.50
N LYS A 110 20.29 -10.33 -15.38
CA LYS A 110 20.50 -11.36 -14.36
C LYS A 110 20.43 -10.76 -12.96
N GLY A 111 19.54 -11.30 -12.13
CA GLY A 111 19.33 -10.82 -10.76
C GLY A 111 18.62 -9.46 -10.68
N GLN A 112 18.16 -8.91 -11.81
CA GLN A 112 17.37 -7.70 -11.83
C GLN A 112 15.88 -8.00 -11.82
N PHE A 113 15.14 -7.23 -11.05
CA PHE A 113 13.69 -7.32 -11.00
C PHE A 113 13.09 -5.97 -10.62
N ILE A 114 11.84 -5.77 -11.00
CA ILE A 114 11.07 -4.58 -10.70
C ILE A 114 9.94 -4.98 -9.76
N SER A 115 9.75 -4.22 -8.70
CA SER A 115 8.61 -4.37 -7.80
C SER A 115 7.66 -3.20 -7.97
N PHE A 116 6.41 -3.49 -8.28
CA PHE A 116 5.31 -2.54 -8.34
C PHE A 116 4.49 -2.69 -7.07
N THR A 117 4.33 -1.63 -6.28
CA THR A 117 3.47 -1.62 -5.10
C THR A 117 2.35 -0.62 -5.30
N VAL A 118 1.11 -1.07 -5.22
CA VAL A 118 -0.06 -0.22 -5.42
C VAL A 118 -0.58 0.22 -4.06
N TYR A 119 -0.78 1.52 -3.91
CA TYR A 119 -1.34 2.13 -2.71
C TYR A 119 -2.66 2.82 -3.02
N ALA A 120 -3.62 2.67 -2.12
CA ALA A 120 -4.81 3.49 -2.05
C ALA A 120 -4.53 4.68 -1.11
N ALA A 121 -4.67 5.90 -1.64
CA ALA A 121 -4.70 7.10 -0.82
C ALA A 121 -6.08 7.19 -0.16
N LEU A 122 -6.13 6.90 1.13
CA LEU A 122 -7.28 7.19 1.97
C LEU A 122 -7.18 8.65 2.41
N GLY A 123 -8.27 9.27 2.82
CA GLY A 123 -8.26 10.66 3.26
C GLY A 123 -9.65 11.24 3.24
N LYS A 124 -9.90 12.21 4.12
CA LYS A 124 -10.99 13.17 3.94
C LYS A 124 -10.51 14.18 2.90
N GLU A 125 -11.40 14.69 2.06
CA GLU A 125 -11.06 15.74 1.11
C GLU A 125 -10.34 16.85 1.90
N GLU A 126 -9.02 16.97 1.75
CA GLU A 126 -8.41 18.26 1.99
C GLU A 126 -8.84 19.06 0.78
N GLU A 127 -9.84 19.93 0.98
CA GLU A 127 -10.27 20.94 0.02
C GLU A 127 -9.02 21.55 -0.62
N GLU A 128 -8.72 21.15 -1.85
CA GLU A 128 -7.77 21.90 -2.65
C GLU A 128 -8.39 23.29 -2.88
N GLN A 129 -7.70 24.30 -2.33
CA GLN A 129 -7.81 25.73 -2.59
C GLN A 129 -8.89 26.50 -1.83
N ARG A 130 -8.51 27.01 -0.65
CA ARG A 130 -8.57 28.47 -0.42
C ARG A 130 -7.29 28.96 0.24
N GLN A 131 -6.49 29.71 -0.52
CA GLN A 131 -5.70 30.78 0.08
C GLN A 131 -6.68 31.69 0.81
N LYS A 132 -6.77 31.59 2.13
CA LYS A 132 -7.38 32.61 2.98
C LYS A 132 -6.49 32.82 4.19
N GLU A 133 -5.81 33.96 4.12
CA GLU A 133 -5.42 34.85 5.19
C GLU A 133 -5.68 34.36 6.61
N LYS A 134 -4.62 34.39 7.42
CA LYS A 134 -4.67 34.21 8.88
C LYS A 134 -5.78 35.10 9.48
N PRO A 135 -6.84 34.56 10.11
CA PRO A 135 -7.56 35.33 11.08
C PRO A 135 -6.74 35.30 12.38
N LYS A 136 -6.17 36.45 12.73
CA LYS A 136 -5.85 36.73 14.13
C LYS A 136 -7.18 36.71 14.89
N SER A 137 -7.27 35.94 15.97
CA SER A 137 -7.98 36.27 17.22
C SER A 137 -8.69 35.08 17.86
N ILE A 138 -8.26 34.80 19.11
CA ILE A 138 -9.09 34.58 20.31
C ILE A 138 -10.23 33.57 20.17
N LEU A 139 -10.02 32.37 20.75
CA LEU A 139 -10.96 31.71 21.69
C LEU A 139 -10.36 30.34 22.12
N LYS A 140 -9.33 30.38 22.97
CA LYS A 140 -9.05 29.27 23.90
C LYS A 140 -9.93 29.48 25.13
N ARG A 141 -11.11 28.86 25.17
CA ARG A 141 -11.88 28.74 26.41
C ARG A 141 -12.89 27.60 26.35
N TYR A 142 -12.42 26.36 26.19
CA TYR A 142 -13.16 25.17 26.62
C TYR A 142 -12.14 24.13 27.07
N PHE A 143 -12.46 23.40 28.14
CA PHE A 143 -11.60 22.57 29.01
C PHE A 143 -10.94 23.32 30.17
N SER A 144 -11.80 23.76 31.10
CA SER A 144 -11.51 23.89 32.52
C SER A 144 -11.53 22.51 33.19
N PHE A 145 -10.48 22.14 33.93
CA PHE A 145 -10.52 21.26 35.11
C PHE A 145 -9.29 21.52 35.99
N SER A 146 -9.50 21.38 37.31
CA SER A 146 -8.61 21.48 38.49
C SER A 146 -8.23 22.87 39.03
N ASP A 147 -9.13 23.38 39.88
CA ASP A 147 -8.96 23.76 41.30
C ASP A 147 -7.54 23.83 41.93
N GLY A 148 -7.30 24.87 42.74
CA GLY A 148 -6.29 24.90 43.81
C GLY A 148 -5.17 25.97 43.76
N GLU A 149 -5.42 27.14 44.37
CA GLU A 149 -4.54 28.08 45.14
C GLU A 149 -3.13 28.46 44.61
N GLU A 150 -2.87 29.73 44.20
CA GLU A 150 -2.18 30.82 44.96
C GLU A 150 -0.75 30.44 45.47
N ILE A 151 0.37 31.17 45.28
CA ILE A 151 0.64 32.61 45.12
C ILE A 151 2.16 32.83 44.81
N ILE A 152 2.46 33.81 43.94
CA ILE A 152 3.55 34.82 43.95
C ILE A 152 5.06 34.44 43.90
N SER A 153 5.67 34.90 42.78
CA SER A 153 7.03 35.44 42.61
C SER A 153 8.26 34.54 42.78
N LEU A 154 9.09 34.45 41.73
CA LEU A 154 10.36 35.20 41.61
C LEU A 154 11.13 34.78 40.34
N ARG A 155 11.26 35.78 39.47
CA ARG A 155 12.35 36.12 38.55
C ARG A 155 13.69 35.35 38.72
N ASN A 156 14.23 34.97 37.55
CA ASN A 156 15.62 34.61 37.22
C ASN A 156 16.18 33.24 37.68
N ASN A 157 16.28 32.29 36.74
CA ASN A 157 17.56 32.04 36.07
C ASN A 157 17.46 31.04 34.90
N SER A 158 18.22 31.37 33.87
CA SER A 158 18.69 30.57 32.75
C SER A 158 18.69 29.05 32.92
N PHE A 159 17.98 28.34 32.04
CA PHE A 159 18.46 27.07 31.48
C PHE A 159 18.14 27.00 29.99
N ARG A 160 19.20 27.04 29.19
CA ARG A 160 19.19 26.71 27.77
C ARG A 160 18.75 25.24 27.64
N ARG A 161 17.61 24.99 26.98
CA ARG A 161 17.39 23.74 26.24
C ARG A 161 16.86 24.08 24.86
N SER A 162 17.82 24.23 23.96
CA SER A 162 17.63 24.00 22.54
C SER A 162 17.13 22.56 22.33
N GLY A 163 16.29 22.35 21.32
CA GLY A 163 16.06 21.02 20.76
C GLY A 163 14.71 20.38 21.10
N SER A 164 13.66 20.82 20.41
CA SER A 164 12.69 19.86 19.86
C SER A 164 12.05 20.49 18.63
N GLN A 165 12.81 20.49 17.54
CA GLN A 165 12.22 20.61 16.21
C GLN A 165 11.21 19.48 16.05
N ARG A 166 9.94 19.90 16.03
CA ARG A 166 8.80 19.27 15.36
C ARG A 166 9.22 18.18 14.35
N ARG A 167 9.34 16.94 14.81
CA ARG A 167 9.53 15.73 13.99
C ARG A 167 8.19 15.01 13.75
N SER A 168 7.09 15.74 13.54
CA SER A 168 5.77 15.11 13.36
C SER A 168 5.17 15.17 11.95
N SER A 169 5.86 15.73 10.95
CA SER A 169 5.31 15.82 9.58
C SER A 169 5.64 14.63 8.67
N TYR A 170 6.66 13.82 8.98
CA TYR A 170 7.05 12.69 8.10
C TYR A 170 6.29 11.37 8.37
N ASN A 171 5.65 11.23 9.54
CA ASN A 171 4.89 10.01 9.88
C ASN A 171 3.40 10.07 9.49
N ASN A 172 2.88 11.23 9.08
CA ASN A 172 1.45 11.37 8.77
C ASN A 172 1.10 11.05 7.29
N SER A 173 2.10 10.94 6.39
CA SER A 173 1.83 10.57 4.99
C SER A 173 1.57 9.06 4.81
N LEU A 174 2.02 8.23 5.77
CA LEU A 174 1.78 6.79 5.80
C LEU A 174 0.47 6.43 6.50
N SER A 175 -0.04 7.28 7.40
CA SER A 175 -1.31 7.02 8.11
C SER A 175 -2.53 7.08 7.19
N ASN A 176 -2.38 7.76 6.04
CA ASN A 176 -3.46 7.99 5.08
C ASN A 176 -3.33 7.14 3.80
N ARG A 177 -2.43 6.14 3.78
CA ARG A 177 -2.24 5.26 2.61
C ARG A 177 -2.41 3.81 3.02
N ARG A 178 -3.20 3.04 2.27
CA ARG A 178 -3.30 1.58 2.43
C ARG A 178 -2.63 0.88 1.27
N THR A 179 -1.91 -0.20 1.57
CA THR A 179 -1.32 -1.06 0.54
C THR A 179 -2.41 -1.95 -0.05
N VAL A 180 -2.64 -1.84 -1.36
CA VAL A 180 -3.50 -2.78 -2.10
C VAL A 180 -2.76 -4.10 -2.27
N GLY A 181 -1.48 -4.03 -2.62
CA GLY A 181 -0.61 -5.17 -2.80
C GLY A 181 0.58 -4.84 -3.69
N ALA A 182 1.30 -5.87 -4.11
CA ALA A 182 2.47 -5.73 -4.96
C ALA A 182 2.56 -6.80 -6.05
N VAL A 183 3.37 -6.51 -7.06
CA VAL A 183 3.77 -7.43 -8.12
C VAL A 183 5.28 -7.32 -8.29
N THR A 184 5.96 -8.45 -8.23
CA THR A 184 7.38 -8.54 -8.59
C THR A 184 7.52 -9.12 -10.00
N TYR A 185 8.32 -8.46 -10.83
CA TYR A 185 8.58 -8.88 -12.20
C TYR A 185 10.08 -9.05 -12.42
N ASN A 186 10.50 -10.31 -12.57
CA ASN A 186 11.89 -10.65 -12.89
C ASN A 186 12.20 -10.29 -14.34
N LEU A 187 13.36 -9.69 -14.56
CA LEU A 187 13.81 -9.34 -15.90
C LEU A 187 14.54 -10.53 -16.53
N ASP A 188 14.16 -10.86 -17.75
CA ASP A 188 14.87 -11.81 -18.61
C ASP A 188 14.80 -11.28 -20.05
N ARG A 189 15.91 -11.38 -20.78
CA ARG A 189 16.01 -10.99 -22.19
C ARG A 189 14.94 -11.65 -23.05
N LYS A 190 14.55 -12.88 -22.71
CA LYS A 190 13.52 -13.65 -23.46
C LYS A 190 12.13 -13.01 -23.43
N LEU A 191 11.88 -12.12 -22.47
CA LEU A 191 10.58 -11.44 -22.31
C LEU A 191 10.42 -10.26 -23.29
N PHE A 192 11.53 -9.80 -23.89
CA PHE A 192 11.56 -8.68 -24.82
C PHE A 192 11.34 -9.18 -26.25
N THR A 193 10.09 -9.35 -26.64
CA THR A 193 9.70 -9.89 -27.95
C THR A 193 9.49 -8.81 -29.01
N GLN A 194 9.34 -7.55 -28.61
CA GLN A 194 9.12 -6.43 -29.52
C GLN A 194 10.44 -5.71 -29.79
N LYS A 195 10.76 -5.48 -31.06
CA LYS A 195 11.93 -4.70 -31.49
C LYS A 195 11.46 -3.38 -32.08
N LEU A 196 11.95 -2.29 -31.54
CA LEU A 196 11.72 -0.95 -32.06
C LEU A 196 12.85 -0.55 -33.02
N ARG A 197 12.55 0.35 -33.95
CA ARG A 197 13.47 0.77 -35.02
C ARG A 197 14.79 1.38 -34.50
N THR A 198 14.83 1.80 -33.24
CA THR A 198 15.94 2.53 -32.59
C THR A 198 16.96 1.64 -31.86
N GLY A 199 16.91 0.31 -32.04
CA GLY A 199 17.74 -0.61 -31.24
C GLY A 199 17.24 -0.79 -29.81
N GLU A 200 16.03 -0.33 -29.53
CA GLU A 200 15.31 -0.56 -28.28
C GLU A 200 14.49 -1.83 -28.40
N ILE A 201 14.54 -2.66 -27.36
CA ILE A 201 13.72 -3.87 -27.25
C ILE A 201 12.67 -3.64 -26.16
N SER A 202 11.45 -4.12 -26.35
CA SER A 202 10.37 -3.98 -25.38
C SER A 202 9.61 -5.27 -25.15
N THR A 203 9.01 -5.38 -23.97
CA THR A 203 7.99 -6.37 -23.68
C THR A 203 6.68 -5.95 -24.34
N PRO A 204 5.73 -6.89 -24.57
CA PRO A 204 4.34 -6.50 -24.81
C PRO A 204 3.76 -5.81 -23.57
N ASP A 205 2.55 -5.27 -23.71
CA ASP A 205 1.77 -4.77 -22.57
C ASP A 205 1.40 -5.95 -21.66
N ILE A 206 1.90 -5.90 -20.43
CA ILE A 206 1.75 -6.98 -19.46
C ILE A 206 0.74 -6.56 -18.39
N TRP A 207 -0.24 -7.43 -18.14
CA TRP A 207 -1.16 -7.30 -17.02
C TRP A 207 -0.91 -8.39 -16.00
N ARG A 208 -0.69 -8.01 -14.74
CA ARG A 208 -0.44 -8.94 -13.64
C ARG A 208 -1.38 -8.70 -12.48
N ASN A 209 -1.84 -9.79 -11.87
CA ASN A 209 -2.63 -9.75 -10.65
C ASN A 209 -1.78 -9.18 -9.53
N ILE A 210 -2.35 -8.23 -8.81
CA ILE A 210 -1.75 -7.65 -7.61
C ILE A 210 -1.98 -8.64 -6.48
N THR A 211 -0.89 -9.09 -5.86
CA THR A 211 -0.96 -9.96 -4.69
C THR A 211 -0.90 -9.13 -3.43
N GLU A 212 -1.80 -9.40 -2.48
CA GLU A 212 -1.72 -8.79 -1.15
C GLU A 212 -0.38 -9.12 -0.49
N ILE A 213 0.25 -8.10 0.09
CA ILE A 213 1.47 -8.30 0.86
C ILE A 213 1.03 -8.79 2.24
N THR A 214 0.91 -10.11 2.39
CA THR A 214 0.67 -10.72 3.70
C THR A 214 1.99 -10.73 4.46
N SER A 215 2.02 -10.11 5.62
CA SER A 215 3.20 -10.06 6.49
C SER A 215 3.43 -11.40 7.19
N GLY A 216 3.55 -12.52 6.46
CA GLY A 216 3.77 -13.86 7.02
C GLY A 216 2.69 -14.41 7.96
N ILE A 217 1.69 -13.60 8.32
CA ILE A 217 0.53 -13.96 9.13
C ILE A 217 -0.60 -14.12 8.13
N GLN A 218 -0.94 -15.37 7.84
CA GLN A 218 -2.00 -15.73 6.92
C GLN A 218 -3.36 -15.30 7.48
N THR A 219 -3.76 -14.07 7.21
CA THR A 219 -5.14 -13.64 7.44
C THR A 219 -5.95 -14.05 6.23
N GLN A 220 -6.79 -15.07 6.38
CA GLN A 220 -7.85 -15.37 5.41
C GLN A 220 -8.68 -14.11 5.11
N PRO A 221 -9.41 -14.05 3.97
CA PRO A 221 -10.30 -12.93 3.64
C PRO A 221 -11.17 -12.60 4.86
N ARG A 222 -10.97 -11.41 5.42
CA ARG A 222 -11.36 -11.09 6.81
C ARG A 222 -12.80 -10.58 6.95
N ASP A 223 -13.64 -10.85 5.95
CA ASP A 223 -15.07 -10.53 5.92
C ASP A 223 -15.92 -11.81 5.85
N GLY A 224 -15.61 -12.77 6.72
CA GLY A 224 -16.48 -13.92 6.94
C GLY A 224 -17.78 -13.50 7.66
N PRO A 225 -18.91 -14.21 7.45
CA PRO A 225 -20.22 -13.89 8.04
C PRO A 225 -20.30 -14.00 9.58
N LYS A 226 -19.18 -14.30 10.26
CA LYS A 226 -19.12 -14.59 11.69
C LYS A 226 -18.62 -13.43 12.55
N GLY A 227 -18.52 -12.23 11.98
CA GLY A 227 -17.98 -11.07 12.69
C GLY A 227 -16.45 -11.13 12.82
N SER A 228 -15.84 -9.97 13.03
CA SER A 228 -14.38 -9.84 13.12
C SER A 228 -13.97 -8.83 14.18
N ILE A 229 -12.83 -9.11 14.84
CA ILE A 229 -12.21 -8.27 15.86
C ILE A 229 -10.82 -7.90 15.36
N GLU A 230 -10.52 -6.61 15.33
CA GLU A 230 -9.17 -6.08 15.09
C GLU A 230 -8.57 -5.66 16.43
N LEU A 231 -7.40 -6.22 16.73
CA LEU A 231 -6.60 -5.92 17.92
C LEU A 231 -5.26 -5.35 17.47
N THR A 232 -4.83 -4.28 18.12
CA THR A 232 -3.48 -3.72 18.02
C THR A 232 -2.78 -4.01 19.34
N LEU A 233 -1.64 -4.67 19.28
CA LEU A 233 -0.78 -4.88 20.44
C LEU A 233 0.42 -3.94 20.33
N GLN A 234 0.67 -3.15 21.37
CA GLN A 234 1.84 -2.31 21.49
C GLN A 234 2.62 -2.72 22.74
N TYR A 235 3.92 -2.90 22.59
CA TYR A 235 4.81 -3.19 23.71
C TYR A 235 5.79 -2.03 23.86
N GLY A 236 5.77 -1.39 25.02
CA GLY A 236 6.71 -0.35 25.42
C GLY A 236 7.73 -0.93 26.38
N VAL A 237 9.00 -0.89 25.99
CA VAL A 237 10.11 -1.31 26.85
C VAL A 237 10.45 -0.16 27.79
N SER A 238 10.51 -0.44 29.10
CA SER A 238 10.96 0.54 30.09
C SER A 238 12.49 0.59 30.15
N GLU A 239 13.05 1.77 30.41
CA GLU A 239 14.52 1.94 30.48
C GLU A 239 15.17 1.16 31.63
N ASP A 240 14.38 0.82 32.66
CA ASP A 240 14.80 0.03 33.82
C ASP A 240 14.57 -1.49 33.65
N GLY A 241 13.92 -1.93 32.56
CA GLY A 241 13.63 -3.34 32.26
C GLY A 241 12.69 -4.03 33.27
N THR A 242 12.05 -3.28 34.16
CA THR A 242 11.16 -3.84 35.21
C THR A 242 9.69 -3.45 35.03
N ASN A 243 9.40 -2.51 34.14
CA ASN A 243 8.08 -1.89 33.97
C ASN A 243 7.67 -1.83 32.49
N ASP A 244 7.92 -2.91 31.75
CA ASP A 244 7.46 -2.96 30.37
C ASP A 244 5.93 -2.94 30.31
N VAL A 245 5.40 -2.15 29.39
CA VAL A 245 3.95 -1.97 29.22
C VAL A 245 3.51 -2.69 27.96
N VAL A 246 2.58 -3.64 28.12
CA VAL A 246 1.84 -4.21 26.99
C VAL A 246 0.47 -3.54 26.93
N GLU A 247 0.23 -2.77 25.88
CA GLU A 247 -1.07 -2.18 25.58
C GLU A 247 -1.78 -2.99 24.49
N VAL A 248 -2.98 -3.48 24.80
CA VAL A 248 -3.86 -4.17 23.84
C VAL A 248 -5.04 -3.26 23.53
N THR A 249 -5.17 -2.83 22.29
CA THR A 249 -6.24 -1.93 21.85
C THR A 249 -7.14 -2.62 20.84
N VAL A 250 -8.44 -2.70 21.13
CA VAL A 250 -9.45 -3.16 20.17
C VAL A 250 -9.79 -1.99 19.25
N THR A 251 -9.38 -2.07 17.99
CA THR A 251 -9.62 -1.00 17.00
C THR A 251 -10.93 -1.15 16.27
N LYS A 252 -11.46 -2.38 16.17
CA LYS A 252 -12.74 -2.65 15.51
C LYS A 252 -13.38 -3.92 16.05
N PHE A 253 -14.65 -3.84 16.39
CA PHE A 253 -15.48 -4.98 16.75
C PHE A 253 -16.71 -4.96 15.85
N ARG A 254 -16.85 -5.95 14.95
CA ARG A 254 -18.07 -6.13 14.15
C ARG A 254 -18.68 -7.48 14.48
N CYS A 255 -19.84 -7.46 15.12
CA CYS A 255 -20.68 -8.63 15.34
C CYS A 255 -22.01 -8.46 14.61
N SER A 256 -22.61 -9.57 14.16
CA SER A 256 -24.01 -9.60 13.73
C SER A 256 -24.88 -9.97 14.93
N LEU A 257 -25.69 -9.04 15.41
CA LEU A 257 -26.74 -9.33 16.39
C LEU A 257 -27.89 -10.01 15.64
N GLN A 258 -27.97 -11.34 15.70
CA GLN A 258 -29.19 -12.06 15.33
C GLN A 258 -30.11 -12.08 16.55
N THR A 259 -31.10 -11.18 16.56
CA THR A 259 -32.19 -11.25 17.54
C THR A 259 -33.17 -12.31 17.06
N ASN A 260 -33.11 -13.51 17.64
CA ASN A 260 -34.19 -14.48 17.51
C ASN A 260 -35.39 -13.96 18.30
N ALA A 261 -36.24 -13.18 17.66
CA ALA A 261 -37.57 -12.89 18.15
C ALA A 261 -38.33 -14.22 18.17
N THR A 262 -38.54 -14.77 19.36
CA THR A 262 -39.38 -15.95 19.58
C THR A 262 -40.82 -15.47 19.59
N SER A 263 -41.60 -15.95 18.62
CA SER A 263 -43.07 -15.83 18.55
C SER A 263 -43.75 -16.70 19.60
#